data_AF-A0A0D7WZ45-F1
#
_entry.id   AF-A0A0D7WZ45-F1
#
_cell.length_a   1.000
_cell.length_b   1.000
_cell.length_c   1.000
_cell.angle_alpha   90.00
_cell.angle_beta   90.00
_cell.angle_gamma   90.00
#
_symmetry.space_group_name_H-M   'P 1'
#
loop_
_entity.id
_entity.type
_entity.pdbx_description
1 polymer ?
#
loop_
_entity_poly.entity_id
_entity_poly.type
_entity_poly.pdbx_seq_one_letter_code
_entity_poly.pdbx_strand_id
1 'polypeptide(L)'
;MGDFSELNIRLKLKVDTPKNIIEVLEYMASLRSQEPTILPEHPLFKAKRWASMLSTYNDPVGAPIKVSIFEKDWTDEGLFLFVRSVYKDRGEAELFFNWLYPFIDALWLEFLGFIKYDSRDHPYLIYYTDQGIRFIVN
;
A
#
# COMPACT_ATOMS: atom_id res chain seq x y z
N MET A 1 -9.30 -18.74 -3.87
CA MET A 1 -8.86 -18.09 -5.13
C MET A 1 -8.61 -16.61 -4.81
N GLY A 2 -7.91 -15.86 -5.67
CA GLY A 2 -7.70 -14.42 -5.45
C GLY A 2 -8.31 -13.64 -6.60
N ASP A 3 -8.58 -12.36 -6.39
CA ASP A 3 -9.24 -11.49 -7.37
C ASP A 3 -8.21 -10.53 -7.95
N PHE A 4 -8.38 -10.13 -9.22
CA PHE A 4 -7.51 -9.11 -9.77
C PHE A 4 -7.94 -7.76 -9.17
N SER A 5 -6.99 -7.08 -8.56
CA SER A 5 -7.21 -5.84 -7.84
C SER A 5 -6.33 -4.73 -8.39
N GLU A 6 -6.93 -3.58 -8.65
CA GLU A 6 -6.23 -2.30 -8.78
C GLU A 6 -6.21 -1.61 -7.43
N LEU A 7 -5.02 -1.50 -6.82
CA LEU A 7 -4.78 -0.73 -5.61
C LEU A 7 -4.32 0.67 -6.00
N ASN A 8 -5.00 1.69 -5.49
CA ASN A 8 -4.64 3.09 -5.71
C ASN A 8 -4.66 3.84 -4.37
N ILE A 9 -3.50 4.32 -3.91
CA ILE A 9 -3.36 4.98 -2.61
C ILE A 9 -2.39 6.14 -2.62
N ARG A 10 -2.64 7.06 -1.68
CA ARG A 10 -1.72 8.10 -1.23
C ARG A 10 -1.64 8.04 0.29
N LEU A 11 -0.45 7.79 0.81
CA LEU A 11 -0.22 7.72 2.25
C LEU A 11 0.86 8.72 2.64
N LYS A 12 0.65 9.44 3.73
CA LYS A 12 1.71 10.16 4.43
C LYS A 12 2.20 9.30 5.58
N LEU A 13 3.51 9.17 5.75
CA LEU A 13 4.13 8.49 6.88
C LEU A 13 4.45 9.50 7.99
N LYS A 14 4.39 9.04 9.24
CA LYS A 14 4.86 9.80 10.40
C LYS A 14 6.35 10.10 10.28
N VAL A 15 6.78 11.27 10.75
CA VAL A 15 8.17 11.73 10.69
C VAL A 15 9.13 10.78 11.41
N ASP A 16 8.68 10.13 12.47
CA ASP A 16 9.43 9.18 13.28
C ASP A 16 9.34 7.73 12.79
N THR A 17 8.80 7.50 11.59
CA THR A 17 8.70 6.15 11.00
C THR A 17 10.10 5.52 10.93
N PRO A 18 10.30 4.32 11.53
CA PRO A 18 11.61 3.69 11.57
C PRO A 18 12.17 3.41 10.17
N LYS A 19 13.49 3.59 10.02
CA LYS A 19 14.19 3.41 8.74
C LYS A 19 13.95 2.04 8.11
N ASN A 20 13.90 0.98 8.91
CA ASN A 20 13.64 -0.37 8.38
C ASN A 20 12.23 -0.50 7.76
N ILE A 21 11.23 0.23 8.26
CA ILE A 21 9.89 0.25 7.67
C ILE A 21 9.92 0.96 6.32
N ILE A 22 10.63 2.08 6.24
CA ILE A 22 10.84 2.83 4.98
C ILE A 22 11.54 1.93 3.95
N GLU A 23 12.63 1.26 4.34
CA GLU A 23 13.39 0.36 3.47
C GLU A 23 12.53 -0.82 2.94
N VAL A 24 11.60 -1.33 3.76
CA VAL A 24 10.62 -2.35 3.33
C VAL A 24 9.66 -1.79 2.28
N LEU A 25 9.09 -0.59 2.50
CA LEU A 25 8.19 0.05 1.55
C LEU A 25 8.88 0.36 0.21
N GLU A 26 10.12 0.87 0.25
CA GLU A 26 10.94 1.11 -0.95
C GLU A 26 11.17 -0.17 -1.75
N TYR A 27 11.47 -1.28 -1.06
CA TYR A 27 11.64 -2.59 -1.71
C TYR A 27 10.32 -3.07 -2.34
N MET A 28 9.21 -3.02 -1.59
CA MET A 28 7.88 -3.39 -2.09
C MET A 28 7.44 -2.57 -3.31
N ALA A 29 7.83 -1.29 -3.36
CA ALA A 29 7.58 -0.37 -4.47
C ALA A 29 8.57 -0.53 -5.65
N SER A 30 9.56 -1.42 -5.53
CA SER A 30 10.68 -1.58 -6.47
C SER A 30 11.46 -0.28 -6.72
N LEU A 31 11.54 0.58 -5.69
CA LEU A 31 12.43 1.75 -5.63
C LEU A 31 13.82 1.38 -5.10
N ARG A 32 13.93 0.19 -4.49
CA ARG A 32 15.17 -0.44 -4.05
C ARG A 32 15.28 -1.86 -4.61
N SER A 33 16.48 -2.26 -5.00
CA SER A 33 16.77 -3.60 -5.55
C SER A 33 17.10 -4.65 -4.49
N GLN A 34 17.72 -4.24 -3.38
CA GLN A 34 18.13 -5.13 -2.29
C GLN A 34 16.97 -5.35 -1.31
N GLU A 35 16.67 -6.61 -1.03
CA GLU A 35 15.70 -6.99 -0.01
C GLU A 35 16.18 -6.55 1.39
N PRO A 36 15.30 -6.00 2.24
CA PRO A 36 15.64 -5.65 3.62
C PRO A 36 16.14 -6.86 4.40
N THR A 37 17.24 -6.69 5.14
CA THR A 37 17.84 -7.78 5.92
C THR A 37 16.96 -8.22 7.10
N ILE A 38 16.11 -7.33 7.60
CA ILE A 38 15.22 -7.58 8.74
C ILE A 38 13.80 -7.26 8.29
N LEU A 39 12.96 -8.29 8.21
CA LEU A 39 11.52 -8.14 7.97
C LEU A 39 10.77 -8.01 9.30
N PRO A 40 9.73 -7.16 9.37
CA PRO A 40 8.89 -7.08 10.56
C PRO A 40 8.18 -8.41 10.86
N GLU A 41 7.94 -8.68 12.14
CA GLU A 41 7.15 -9.84 12.56
C GLU A 41 5.65 -9.59 12.34
N HIS A 42 5.19 -9.78 11.09
CA HIS A 42 3.80 -9.59 10.72
C HIS A 42 3.34 -10.63 9.67
N PRO A 43 2.08 -11.12 9.70
CA PRO A 43 1.58 -12.11 8.73
C PRO A 43 1.73 -11.70 7.26
N LEU A 44 1.74 -10.40 6.96
CA LEU A 44 2.01 -9.85 5.63
C LEU A 44 3.28 -10.47 5.01
N PHE A 45 4.37 -10.55 5.76
CA PHE A 45 5.68 -11.00 5.27
C PHE A 45 5.77 -12.51 5.02
N LYS A 46 4.71 -13.26 5.34
CA LYS A 46 4.53 -14.67 4.97
C LYS A 46 3.68 -14.83 3.70
N ALA A 47 3.03 -13.76 3.23
CA ALA A 47 2.18 -13.80 2.05
C ALA A 47 3.02 -13.80 0.76
N LYS A 48 2.59 -14.56 -0.26
CA LYS A 48 3.39 -14.80 -1.47
C LYS A 48 3.81 -13.53 -2.22
N ARG A 49 3.03 -12.45 -2.14
CA ARG A 49 3.19 -11.25 -2.96
C ARG A 49 3.57 -9.99 -2.20
N TRP A 50 3.89 -10.09 -0.90
CA TRP A 50 4.21 -8.90 -0.11
C TRP A 50 5.30 -8.05 -0.76
N ALA A 51 6.34 -8.69 -1.30
CA ALA A 51 7.50 -8.03 -1.90
C ALA A 51 7.21 -7.27 -3.20
N SER A 52 6.07 -7.51 -3.85
CA SER A 52 5.77 -6.91 -5.15
C SER A 52 4.38 -6.28 -5.23
N MET A 53 3.55 -6.36 -4.20
CA MET A 53 2.16 -5.87 -4.26
C MET A 53 2.05 -4.37 -4.52
N LEU A 54 3.08 -3.58 -4.20
CA LEU A 54 3.10 -2.13 -4.48
C LEU A 54 3.75 -1.76 -5.83
N SER A 55 4.33 -2.73 -6.54
CA SER A 55 5.07 -2.51 -7.79
C SER A 55 4.59 -3.36 -8.97
N THR A 56 3.77 -4.38 -8.71
CA THR A 56 3.25 -5.30 -9.72
C THR A 56 2.26 -4.57 -10.61
N TYR A 57 2.36 -4.85 -11.91
CA TYR A 57 1.42 -4.39 -12.92
C TYR A 57 1.03 -5.56 -13.82
N ASN A 58 -0.01 -6.28 -13.44
CA ASN A 58 -0.61 -7.34 -14.23
C ASN A 58 -1.95 -6.87 -14.79
N ASP A 59 -1.94 -5.83 -15.63
CA ASP A 59 -3.12 -5.34 -16.34
C ASP A 59 -3.25 -5.99 -17.72
N PRO A 60 -4.31 -6.80 -17.96
CA PRO A 60 -4.57 -7.36 -19.28
C PRO A 60 -5.13 -6.34 -20.30
N VAL A 61 -5.50 -5.12 -19.89
CA VAL A 61 -6.27 -4.15 -20.71
C VAL A 61 -5.41 -2.97 -21.22
N GLY A 62 -4.12 -2.90 -20.83
CA GLY A 62 -3.16 -2.00 -21.46
C GLY A 62 -3.30 -0.52 -21.11
N ALA A 63 -3.86 -0.16 -19.94
CA ALA A 63 -3.74 1.21 -19.44
C ALA A 63 -2.26 1.50 -19.12
N PRO A 64 -1.69 2.66 -19.48
CA PRO A 64 -0.30 2.92 -19.16
C PRO A 64 -0.17 3.49 -17.74
N ILE A 65 0.96 3.14 -17.13
CA ILE A 65 1.61 3.72 -15.95
C ILE A 65 1.27 3.05 -14.60
N LYS A 66 2.19 2.15 -14.20
CA LYS A 66 2.55 1.85 -12.80
C LYS A 66 3.12 3.13 -12.19
N VAL A 67 2.62 3.51 -11.01
CA VAL A 67 3.21 4.60 -10.22
C VAL A 67 3.49 4.08 -8.83
N SER A 68 4.76 4.02 -8.46
CA SER A 68 5.17 3.81 -7.08
C SER A 68 6.18 4.90 -6.81
N ILE A 69 5.78 5.95 -6.10
CA ILE A 69 6.61 7.13 -5.83
C ILE A 69 6.73 7.28 -4.32
N PHE A 70 7.96 7.46 -3.86
CA PHE A 70 8.28 7.75 -2.48
C PHE A 70 9.02 9.09 -2.43
N GLU A 71 8.32 10.12 -1.99
CA GLU A 71 8.78 11.51 -2.08
C GLU A 71 8.72 12.20 -0.72
N LYS A 72 9.63 13.13 -0.50
CA LYS A 72 9.54 14.06 0.61
C LYS A 72 8.61 15.21 0.25
N ASP A 73 7.89 15.73 1.23
CA ASP A 73 7.14 16.97 1.05
C ASP A 73 8.08 18.16 0.77
N TRP A 74 7.55 19.26 0.24
CA TRP A 74 8.31 20.49 -0.03
C TRP A 74 8.90 21.13 1.24
N THR A 75 8.40 20.76 2.42
CA THR A 75 8.91 21.17 3.74
C THR A 75 9.91 20.17 4.34
N ASP A 76 10.18 19.03 3.70
CA ASP A 76 10.92 17.88 4.26
C ASP A 76 10.30 17.28 5.54
N GLU A 77 9.05 17.66 5.90
CA GLU A 77 8.37 17.24 7.14
C GLU A 77 7.57 15.93 6.99
N GLY A 78 7.68 15.22 5.87
CA GLY A 78 6.90 14.01 5.67
C GLY A 78 7.34 13.23 4.45
N LEU A 79 7.15 11.90 4.52
CA LEU A 79 7.36 10.98 3.41
C LEU A 79 5.99 10.55 2.88
N PHE A 80 5.78 10.73 1.58
CA PHE A 80 4.57 10.33 0.89
C PHE A 80 4.84 9.10 0.03
N LEU A 81 3.97 8.10 0.18
CA LEU A 81 3.91 6.91 -0.67
C LEU A 81 2.67 7.00 -1.57
N PHE A 82 2.91 7.10 -2.87
CA PHE A 82 1.87 7.00 -3.90
C PHE A 82 2.00 5.66 -4.60
N VAL A 83 0.92 4.88 -4.63
CA VAL A 83 0.91 3.57 -5.28
C VAL A 83 -0.29 3.47 -6.19
N ARG A 84 -0.03 3.07 -7.44
CA ARG A 84 -0.99 2.45 -8.35
C ARG A 84 -0.40 1.12 -8.80
N SER A 85 -0.99 0.02 -8.34
CA SER A 85 -0.55 -1.34 -8.68
C SER A 85 -1.73 -2.23 -9.06
N VAL A 86 -1.46 -3.22 -9.91
CA VAL A 86 -2.45 -4.21 -10.37
C VAL A 86 -1.90 -5.60 -10.10
N TYR A 87 -2.53 -6.34 -9.19
CA TYR A 87 -2.06 -7.67 -8.79
C TYR A 87 -3.23 -8.58 -8.41
N LYS A 88 -2.94 -9.87 -8.22
CA LYS A 88 -3.92 -10.84 -7.76
C LYS A 88 -3.90 -10.92 -6.24
N ASP A 89 -4.80 -10.18 -5.61
CA ASP A 89 -4.96 -10.08 -4.17
C ASP A 89 -5.67 -11.31 -3.60
N ARG A 90 -5.19 -11.78 -2.46
CA ARG A 90 -5.65 -12.94 -1.69
C ARG A 90 -5.81 -12.59 -0.21
N GLY A 91 -5.96 -11.29 0.10
CA GLY A 91 -5.97 -10.73 1.44
C GLY A 91 -4.67 -10.01 1.80
N GLU A 92 -3.71 -9.88 0.88
CA GLU A 92 -2.48 -9.15 1.12
C GLU A 92 -2.75 -7.65 1.38
N ALA A 93 -3.77 -7.07 0.73
CA ALA A 93 -4.15 -5.67 0.96
C ALA A 93 -4.50 -5.39 2.43
N GLU A 94 -5.40 -6.18 3.03
CA GLU A 94 -5.79 -6.00 4.45
C GLU A 94 -4.59 -6.17 5.39
N LEU A 95 -3.74 -7.17 5.14
CA LEU A 95 -2.52 -7.38 5.91
C LEU A 95 -1.54 -6.22 5.78
N PHE A 96 -1.43 -5.61 4.60
CA PHE A 96 -0.59 -4.45 4.35
C PHE A 96 -1.06 -3.24 5.16
N PHE A 97 -2.34 -2.91 5.09
CA PHE A 97 -2.89 -1.78 5.84
C PHE A 97 -2.87 -2.02 7.35
N ASN A 98 -3.10 -3.26 7.81
CA ASN A 98 -2.99 -3.59 9.23
C ASN A 98 -1.57 -3.39 9.77
N TRP A 99 -0.56 -3.83 9.01
CA TRP A 99 0.85 -3.63 9.35
C TRP A 99 1.27 -2.16 9.32
N LEU A 100 0.84 -1.43 8.29
CA LEU A 100 1.29 -0.06 8.05
C LEU A 100 0.57 0.96 8.92
N TYR A 101 -0.64 0.65 9.41
CA TYR A 101 -1.48 1.52 10.24
C TYR A 101 -0.73 2.37 11.29
N PRO A 102 0.13 1.81 12.17
CA PRO A 102 0.82 2.60 13.19
C PRO A 102 1.76 3.68 12.65
N PHE A 103 2.15 3.60 11.38
CA PHE A 103 3.10 4.52 10.73
C PHE A 103 2.43 5.56 9.83
N ILE A 104 1.11 5.48 9.63
CA ILE A 104 0.38 6.44 8.80
C ILE A 104 0.13 7.73 9.60
N ASP A 105 0.48 8.86 9.02
CA ASP A 105 0.16 10.21 9.52
C ASP A 105 -1.10 10.70 8.81
N ALA A 106 -2.26 10.42 9.40
CA ALA A 106 -3.56 10.78 8.86
C ALA A 106 -4.55 11.14 9.96
N LEU A 107 -5.53 11.98 9.62
CA LEU A 107 -6.62 12.36 10.51
C LEU A 107 -7.74 11.32 10.51
N TRP A 108 -8.58 11.37 11.54
CA TRP A 108 -9.79 10.53 11.61
C TRP A 108 -10.69 10.78 10.39
N LEU A 109 -11.12 9.68 9.74
CA LEU A 109 -11.89 9.65 8.50
C LEU A 109 -11.17 10.24 7.27
N GLU A 110 -9.84 10.32 7.29
CA GLU A 110 -9.08 10.68 6.10
C GLU A 110 -9.15 9.58 5.04
N PHE A 111 -9.44 9.97 3.80
CA PHE A 111 -9.47 9.07 2.64
C PHE A 111 -8.04 8.77 2.18
N LEU A 112 -7.69 7.49 2.11
CA LEU A 112 -6.35 7.02 1.77
C LEU A 112 -6.23 6.50 0.34
N GLY A 113 -7.36 6.16 -0.29
CA GLY A 113 -7.42 5.58 -1.63
C GLY A 113 -8.48 4.50 -1.76
N PHE A 114 -8.33 3.62 -2.75
CA PHE A 114 -9.31 2.59 -3.07
C PHE A 114 -8.69 1.29 -3.60
N ILE A 115 -9.49 0.22 -3.57
CA ILE A 115 -9.21 -1.04 -4.25
C ILE A 115 -10.37 -1.36 -5.17
N LYS A 116 -10.09 -1.54 -6.46
CA LYS A 116 -11.08 -2.03 -7.43
C LYS A 116 -10.79 -3.48 -7.73
N TYR A 117 -11.74 -4.36 -7.43
CA TYR A 117 -11.69 -5.78 -7.79
C TYR A 117 -12.42 -6.02 -9.12
N ASP A 118 -11.90 -6.91 -9.95
CA ASP A 118 -12.56 -7.34 -11.20
C ASP A 118 -13.89 -8.08 -10.96
N SER A 119 -14.02 -8.73 -9.81
CA SER A 119 -15.22 -9.45 -9.38
C SER A 119 -16.36 -8.56 -8.90
N ARG A 120 -16.19 -7.22 -8.89
CA ARG A 120 -17.14 -6.27 -8.29
C ARG A 120 -17.33 -5.01 -9.12
N ASP A 121 -18.55 -4.47 -9.09
CA ASP A 121 -18.90 -3.22 -9.77
C ASP A 121 -18.43 -1.96 -9.04
N HIS A 122 -18.39 -2.01 -7.70
CA HIS A 122 -17.99 -0.88 -6.84
C HIS A 122 -16.67 -1.15 -6.11
N PRO A 123 -15.77 -0.15 -6.02
CA PRO A 123 -14.51 -0.30 -5.31
C PRO A 123 -14.71 -0.30 -3.79
N TYR A 124 -13.74 -0.85 -3.08
CA TYR A 124 -13.57 -0.58 -1.66
C TYR A 124 -12.86 0.76 -1.48
N LEU A 125 -13.44 1.66 -0.71
CA LEU A 125 -12.83 2.91 -0.28
C LEU A 125 -12.07 2.69 1.03
N ILE A 126 -10.86 3.23 1.12
CA ILE A 126 -9.96 3.03 2.25
C ILE A 126 -9.94 4.31 3.10
N TYR A 127 -10.31 4.19 4.37
CA TYR A 127 -10.32 5.29 5.31
C TYR A 127 -9.46 5.00 6.53
N TYR A 128 -8.76 6.01 7.01
CA TYR A 128 -8.10 6.00 8.31
C TYR A 128 -9.13 6.25 9.42
N THR A 129 -9.10 5.42 10.48
CA THR A 129 -9.91 5.66 11.69
C THR A 129 -9.06 5.43 12.93
N ASP A 130 -9.55 5.83 14.10
CA ASP A 130 -8.94 5.59 15.40
C ASP A 130 -8.87 4.09 15.77
N GLN A 131 -9.72 3.27 15.14
CA GLN A 131 -9.81 1.83 15.36
C GLN A 131 -9.11 1.00 14.26
N GLY A 132 -8.25 1.61 13.45
CA GLY A 132 -7.59 0.94 12.32
C GLY A 132 -8.07 1.43 10.95
N ILE A 133 -7.58 0.80 9.90
CA ILE A 133 -8.04 1.05 8.53
C ILE A 133 -9.42 0.43 8.31
N ARG A 134 -10.32 1.19 7.67
CA ARG A 134 -11.66 0.74 7.28
C ARG A 134 -11.78 0.65 5.77
N PHE A 135 -12.31 -0.47 5.28
CA PHE A 135 -12.65 -0.71 3.89
C PHE A 135 -14.17 -0.59 3.75
N ILE A 136 -14.64 0.48 3.11
CA ILE A 136 -16.06 0.77 2.95
C ILE A 136 -16.48 0.44 1.53
N VAL A 137 -17.62 -0.20 1.38
CA VAL A 137 -18.27 -0.46 0.09
C VAL A 137 -19.42 0.54 -0.05
N ASN A 138 -19.49 1.23 -1.19
CA ASN A 138 -20.69 1.95 -1.61
C ASN A 138 -21.65 1.04 -2.36
#